data_AF-A0A9D8PZT4-F1
#
_entry.id   AF-A0A9D8PZT4-F1
#
_cell.length_a   1.000
_cell.length_b   1.000
_cell.length_c   1.000
_cell.angle_alpha   90.00
_cell.angle_beta   90.00
_cell.angle_gamma   90.00
#
_symmetry.space_group_name_H-M   'P 1'
#
loop_
_entity.id
_entity.type
_entity.pdbx_description
1 polymer ?
#
loop_
_entity_poly.entity_id
_entity_poly.type
_entity_poly.pdbx_seq_one_letter_code
_entity_poly.pdbx_strand_id
1 'polypeptide(L)' 'HFDRMNEDAARRFVNLIDELYDRQVNLVCTAQDPPPLLYSGTRLAGAFERTASRLIEMQSAEYLGTAHRL' A
#
# COMPACT_ATOMS: atom_id res chain seq x y z
N HIS A 1 9.31 4.22 -6.10
CA HIS A 1 8.44 4.64 -7.22
C HIS A 1 8.22 3.46 -8.16
N PHE A 2 7.00 3.24 -8.62
CA PHE A 2 6.60 2.16 -9.52
C PHE A 2 6.12 2.71 -10.86
N ASP A 3 6.53 2.08 -11.95
CA ASP A 3 6.21 2.47 -13.32
C ASP A 3 6.09 1.23 -14.22
N ARG A 4 5.98 1.46 -15.52
CA ARG A 4 5.86 0.38 -16.52
C ARG A 4 7.03 -0.60 -16.55
N MET A 5 8.21 -0.25 -16.01
CA MET A 5 9.42 -1.08 -16.01
C MET A 5 9.50 -2.01 -14.80
N ASN A 6 8.69 -1.80 -13.76
CA ASN A 6 8.73 -2.60 -12.53
C ASN A 6 7.35 -3.07 -12.05
N GLU A 7 6.43 -3.25 -12.99
CA GLU A 7 5.06 -3.70 -12.76
C GLU A 7 4.91 -4.97 -11.90
N ASP A 8 5.80 -5.96 -12.07
CA ASP A 8 5.74 -7.17 -11.26
C ASP A 8 6.08 -6.88 -9.78
N ALA A 9 6.97 -5.92 -9.53
CA ALA A 9 7.25 -5.45 -8.17
C ALA A 9 6.07 -4.64 -7.63
N ALA A 10 5.45 -3.79 -8.45
CA ALA A 10 4.24 -3.05 -8.08
C ALA A 10 3.10 -4.01 -7.68
N ARG A 11 2.87 -5.08 -8.45
CA ARG A 11 1.88 -6.11 -8.13
C ARG A 11 2.18 -6.84 -6.82
N ARG A 12 3.44 -7.22 -6.57
CA ARG A 12 3.84 -7.82 -5.28
C ARG A 12 3.66 -6.85 -4.12
N PHE A 13 3.91 -5.57 -4.33
CA PHE A 13 3.71 -4.54 -3.32
C PHE A 13 2.22 -4.38 -2.98
N VAL A 14 1.33 -4.33 -3.98
CA VAL A 14 -0.12 -4.35 -3.76
C VAL A 14 -0.53 -5.54 -2.90
N ASN A 15 -0.11 -6.76 -3.27
CA ASN A 15 -0.45 -7.96 -2.52
C ASN A 15 0.07 -7.92 -1.08
N LEU A 16 1.28 -7.40 -0.85
CA LEU A 16 1.84 -7.24 0.48
C LEU A 16 1.00 -6.27 1.33
N ILE A 17 0.61 -5.12 0.78
CA ILE A 17 -0.21 -4.14 1.51
C ILE A 17 -1.59 -4.72 1.80
N ASP A 18 -2.19 -5.47 0.87
CA ASP A 18 -3.48 -6.13 1.10
C ASP A 18 -3.40 -7.10 2.28
N GLU A 19 -2.40 -7.98 2.33
CA GLU A 19 -2.23 -8.95 3.43
C GLU A 19 -1.95 -8.26 4.78
N LEU A 20 -1.11 -7.23 4.80
CA LEU A 20 -0.83 -6.47 6.04
C LEU A 20 -2.08 -5.74 6.52
N TYR A 21 -2.83 -5.16 5.58
CA TYR A 21 -4.05 -4.43 5.87
C TYR A 21 -5.12 -5.34 6.47
N ASP A 22 -5.39 -6.48 5.84
CA ASP A 22 -6.42 -7.44 6.26
C ASP A 22 -6.11 -8.06 7.64
N ARG A 23 -4.82 -8.20 7.97
CA ARG A 23 -4.34 -8.70 9.26
C ARG A 23 -4.18 -7.62 10.31
N GLN A 24 -4.48 -6.36 9.98
CA GLN A 24 -4.36 -5.22 10.88
C GLN A 24 -2.93 -5.07 11.43
N VAL A 25 -1.94 -5.30 10.58
CA VAL A 25 -0.51 -5.23 10.95
C VAL A 25 0.02 -3.83 10.75
N ASN A 26 0.65 -3.29 11.78
CA ASN A 26 1.32 -1.99 11.70
C ASN A 26 2.55 -2.05 10.78
N LEU A 27 2.57 -1.20 9.76
CA LEU A 27 3.68 -1.05 8.81
C LEU A 27 4.43 0.25 9.09
N VAL A 28 5.76 0.16 9.26
CA VAL A 28 6.65 1.32 9.31
C VAL A 28 7.63 1.23 8.14
N CYS A 29 7.53 2.17 7.21
CA CYS A 29 8.43 2.27 6.06
C CYS A 29 8.61 3.72 5.60
N THR A 30 9.66 3.97 4.83
CA THR A 30 9.85 5.24 4.13
C THR A 30 9.63 5.04 2.63
N ALA A 31 9.21 6.11 1.95
CA ALA A 31 9.05 6.10 0.51
C ALA A 31 9.43 7.47 -0.08
N GLN A 32 9.81 7.47 -1.35
CA GLN A 32 10.22 8.68 -2.06
C GLN A 32 9.05 9.65 -2.32
N ASP A 33 7.84 9.11 -2.51
CA ASP A 33 6.63 9.87 -2.86
C ASP A 33 5.47 9.47 -1.92
N PRO A 34 4.44 10.32 -1.74
CA PRO A 34 3.24 9.95 -1.00
C PRO A 34 2.47 8.82 -1.71
N PRO A 35 1.61 8.05 -0.99
CA PRO A 35 0.97 6.84 -1.54
C PRO A 35 0.28 7.00 -2.91
N PRO A 36 -0.48 8.09 -3.19
CA PRO A 36 -1.11 8.27 -4.50
C PRO A 36 -0.13 8.46 -5.67
N LEU A 37 1.12 8.85 -5.38
CA LEU A 37 2.16 9.13 -6.37
C LEU A 37 3.20 8.01 -6.47
N LEU A 38 3.04 6.91 -5.72
CA LEU A 38 3.97 5.79 -5.76
C LEU A 38 3.90 4.97 -7.05
N TYR A 39 2.84 5.12 -7.86
CA TYR A 39 2.66 4.40 -9.12
C TYR A 39 2.29 5.35 -10.26
N SER A 40 3.04 5.28 -11.37
CA SER A 40 2.84 6.08 -12.58
C SER A 40 2.49 5.24 -13.82
N GLY A 41 2.30 3.93 -13.66
CA GLY A 41 1.83 3.07 -14.74
C GLY A 41 0.31 3.12 -14.94
N THR A 42 -0.18 2.42 -15.96
CA THR A 42 -1.63 2.37 -16.27
C THR A 42 -2.26 1.01 -15.96
N ARG A 43 -1.49 -0.08 -16.02
CA ARG A 43 -2.02 -1.45 -15.96
C ARG A 43 -2.55 -1.83 -14.57
N LEU A 44 -1.94 -1.32 -13.51
CA LEU A 44 -2.33 -1.57 -12.12
C LEU A 44 -3.03 -0.37 -11.48
N ALA A 45 -3.39 0.67 -12.25
CA ALA A 45 -3.86 1.95 -11.72
C ALA A 45 -4.99 1.79 -10.69
N GLY A 46 -6.04 1.03 -11.01
CA GLY A 46 -7.15 0.81 -10.08
C GLY A 46 -6.79 -0.04 -8.86
N ALA A 47 -5.84 -0.97 -8.97
CA ALA A 47 -5.35 -1.73 -7.81
C ALA A 47 -4.46 -0.87 -6.91
N PHE A 48 -3.65 -0.01 -7.52
CA PHE A 48 -2.76 0.89 -6.82
C PHE A 48 -3.51 2.03 -6.12
N GLU A 49 -4.62 2.53 -6.70
CA GLU A 49 -5.51 3.49 -6.05
C GLU A 49 -6.06 2.92 -4.72
N ARG A 50 -6.57 1.69 -4.72
CA ARG A 50 -7.00 1.01 -3.48
C ARG A 50 -5.86 0.81 -2.50
N THR A 51 -4.67 0.48 -3.00
CA THR A 51 -3.46 0.32 -2.19
C THR A 51 -3.08 1.65 -1.53
N ALA A 52 -3.15 2.76 -2.26
CA ALA A 52 -2.88 4.09 -1.73
C ALA A 52 -3.88 4.49 -0.65
N SER A 53 -5.17 4.22 -0.84
CA SER A 53 -6.19 4.45 0.20
C SER A 53 -5.90 3.66 1.48
N ARG A 54 -5.54 2.38 1.37
CA ARG A 54 -5.16 1.55 2.53
C ARG A 54 -3.93 2.10 3.23
N LEU A 55 -2.89 2.47 2.49
CA LEU A 55 -1.68 3.07 3.07
C LEU A 55 -2.00 4.37 3.82
N ILE A 56 -2.95 5.17 3.36
CA ILE A 56 -3.40 6.39 4.06
C ILE A 56 -4.15 6.01 5.35
N GLU A 57 -5.05 5.04 5.29
CA GLU A 57 -5.80 4.57 6.46
C GLU A 57 -4.88 3.95 7.53
N MET A 58 -3.86 3.19 7.12
CA MET A 58 -2.85 2.60 8.00
C MET A 58 -2.00 3.62 8.75
N GLN A 59 -1.99 4.89 8.32
CA GLN A 59 -1.31 5.99 9.02
C GLN A 59 -2.18 6.63 10.11
N SER A 60 -3.47 6.30 10.18
CA SER A 60 -4.37 6.86 11.19
C SER A 60 -4.09 6.30 12.59
N ALA A 61 -4.31 7.12 13.62
CA ALA A 61 -4.18 6.69 15.01
C ALA A 61 -5.17 5.56 15.36
N GLU A 62 -6.34 5.54 14.70
CA GLU A 62 -7.34 4.49 14.85
C GLU A 62 -6.81 3.14 14.36
N TYR A 63 -6.22 3.11 13.16
CA TYR A 63 -5.62 1.89 12.63
C TYR A 63 -4.47 1.40 13.52
N LEU A 64 -3.55 2.30 13.89
CA LEU A 64 -2.39 1.97 14.73
C LEU A 64 -2.77 1.46 16.13
N GLY A 65 -3.92 1.90 16.65
CA GLY A 65 -4.47 1.49 17.95
C GLY A 65 -5.24 0.17 17.91
N THR A 66 -5.43 -0.44 16.73
CA THR A 66 -6.20 -1.68 16.60
C THR A 66 -5.34 -2.92 16.88
N ALA A 67 -5.92 -3.93 17.54
CA ALA A 67 -5.24 -5.20 17.77
C ALA A 67 -5.04 -5.98 16.47
N HIS A 68 -3.87 -6.62 16.31
CA HIS A 68 -3.58 -7.46 15.15
C HIS A 68 -4.56 -8.64 15.05
N ARG A 69 -5.02 -8.94 13.83
CA ARG A 69 -5.91 -10.06 13.54
C ARG A 69 -5.07 -11.32 13.29
N LEU A 70 -5.22 -12.32 14.17
CA LEU A 70 -4.51 -13.60 14.10
C LEU A 70 -5.10 -14.52 13.02
#